data_AF-A0AAN6JV88-F1
#
_entry.id   AF-A0AAN6JV88-F1
#
_cell.length_a   1.000
_cell.length_b   1.000
_cell.length_c   1.000
_cell.angle_alpha   90.00
_cell.angle_beta   90.00
_cell.angle_gamma   90.00
#
_symmetry.space_group_name_H-M   'P 1'
#
loop_
_entity.id
_entity.type
_entity.pdbx_description
1 polymer ?
#
loop_
_entity_poly.entity_id
_entity_poly.type
_entity_poly.pdbx_seq_one_letter_code
_entity_poly.pdbx_strand_id
1 'polypeptide(L)'
;MNIVIDDTAGQYLEYNTLGGVLDFYFMSGPSPVQVAQQYSEIVGKSAMMPYWGFGFHQCRYGMQDVYEVAEVVANYSLANIPLETMWTDIDYMYLRRVFTLDPDRFPLHLMQELVTYLHDHQQHYVVMVDPAVAYQPYPGFQNGVDADAFLKVSNGSIYKGVVWPGVTAFPDWFAPGTQ
;
A
#
# COMPACT_ATOMS: atom_id res chain seq x y z
N MET A 1 1.97 23.13 -1.03
CA MET A 1 0.92 23.93 -1.69
C MET A 1 0.04 24.49 -0.59
N ASN A 2 0.02 25.81 -0.42
CA ASN A 2 -0.88 26.47 0.53
C ASN A 2 -1.98 27.15 -0.28
N ILE A 3 -3.25 26.92 0.07
CA ILE A 3 -4.40 27.59 -0.54
C ILE A 3 -4.91 28.58 0.50
N VAL A 4 -4.79 29.88 0.22
CA VAL A 4 -5.31 30.94 1.08
C VAL A 4 -6.64 31.42 0.48
N ILE A 5 -7.69 31.37 1.28
CA ILE A 5 -8.98 32.00 0.98
C ILE A 5 -9.14 33.10 2.03
N ASP A 6 -9.09 34.36 1.60
CA ASP A 6 -9.27 35.53 2.46
C ASP A 6 -10.62 36.18 2.14
N ASP A 7 -11.51 36.19 3.12
CA ASP A 7 -12.88 36.70 2.99
C ASP A 7 -12.98 38.22 3.21
N THR A 8 -11.88 38.95 3.35
CA THR A 8 -11.91 40.35 3.78
C THR A 8 -11.78 41.39 2.66
N ALA A 9 -11.40 41.03 1.43
CA ALA A 9 -11.19 42.01 0.33
C ALA A 9 -11.50 41.49 -1.10
N GLY A 10 -12.27 40.41 -1.24
CA GLY A 10 -12.56 39.74 -2.50
C GLY A 10 -11.96 38.34 -2.54
N GLN A 11 -12.64 37.40 -3.21
CA GLN A 11 -12.19 36.00 -3.28
C GLN A 11 -11.08 35.86 -4.32
N TYR A 12 -9.90 35.42 -3.89
CA TYR A 12 -8.80 35.04 -4.77
C TYR A 12 -8.25 33.67 -4.39
N LEU A 13 -7.51 33.05 -5.32
CA LEU A 13 -6.82 31.78 -5.15
C LEU A 13 -5.35 31.99 -5.50
N GLU A 14 -4.45 31.65 -4.59
CA GLU A 14 -3.01 31.81 -4.76
C GLU A 14 -2.29 30.44 -4.71
N TYR A 15 -1.38 30.20 -5.65
CA TYR A 15 -0.56 28.99 -5.72
C TYR A 15 0.91 29.30 -5.40
N ASN A 16 1.37 28.87 -4.22
CA ASN A 16 2.77 29.04 -3.79
C ASN A 16 3.56 27.72 -3.95
N THR A 17 4.56 27.71 -4.84
CA THR A 17 5.38 26.52 -5.20
C THR A 17 6.87 26.78 -4.97
N LEU A 18 7.64 25.72 -4.66
CA LEU A 18 9.09 25.81 -4.38
C LEU A 18 9.97 25.47 -5.61
N GLY A 19 9.37 25.09 -6.74
CA GLY A 19 10.08 24.66 -7.95
C GLY A 19 9.15 24.00 -8.96
N GLY A 20 9.70 23.57 -10.10
CA GLY A 20 8.94 23.03 -11.24
C GLY A 20 8.46 24.11 -12.20
N VAL A 21 7.36 23.84 -12.89
CA VAL A 21 6.69 24.78 -13.82
C VAL A 21 5.22 24.93 -13.43
N LEU A 22 4.60 26.04 -13.86
CA LEU A 22 3.15 26.22 -13.76
C LEU A 22 2.50 25.65 -15.01
N ASP A 23 1.88 24.47 -14.90
CA ASP A 23 1.11 23.83 -15.96
C ASP A 23 -0.36 23.73 -15.53
N PHE A 24 -1.22 24.56 -16.15
CA PHE A 24 -2.62 24.74 -15.72
C PHE A 24 -3.60 24.13 -16.74
N TYR A 25 -4.52 23.33 -16.21
CA TYR A 25 -5.64 22.74 -16.97
C TYR A 25 -6.96 23.28 -16.41
N PHE A 26 -7.85 23.72 -17.30
CA PHE A 26 -9.16 24.27 -16.94
C PHE A 26 -10.27 23.41 -17.51
N MET A 27 -11.07 22.82 -16.63
CA MET A 27 -12.22 21.98 -16.98
C MET A 27 -13.49 22.84 -16.98
N SER A 28 -14.14 22.97 -18.13
CA SER A 28 -15.25 23.92 -18.31
C SER A 28 -16.61 23.44 -17.80
N GLY A 29 -16.75 22.16 -17.44
CA GLY A 29 -18.04 21.60 -17.01
C GLY A 29 -19.10 21.59 -18.14
N PRO A 30 -20.36 21.99 -17.90
CA PRO A 30 -20.83 22.88 -16.82
C PRO A 30 -21.24 22.21 -15.50
N SER A 31 -21.44 20.89 -15.46
CA SER A 31 -21.79 20.19 -14.22
C SER A 31 -20.55 19.67 -13.48
N PRO A 32 -20.60 19.50 -12.15
CA PRO A 32 -19.52 18.85 -11.40
C PRO A 32 -19.14 17.47 -11.93
N VAL A 33 -20.10 16.70 -12.44
CA VAL A 33 -19.86 15.38 -13.05
C VAL A 33 -19.02 15.51 -14.31
N GLN A 34 -19.34 16.46 -15.20
CA GLN A 34 -18.58 16.68 -16.42
C GLN A 34 -17.17 17.21 -16.13
N VAL A 35 -17.02 18.07 -15.11
CA VAL A 35 -15.70 18.52 -14.66
C VAL A 35 -14.84 17.33 -14.21
N ALA A 36 -15.39 16.41 -13.42
CA ALA A 36 -14.69 15.21 -12.99
C ALA A 36 -14.30 14.29 -14.17
N GLN A 37 -15.19 14.15 -15.16
CA GLN A 37 -14.91 13.39 -16.39
C GLN A 37 -13.77 14.01 -17.19
N GLN A 38 -13.82 15.32 -17.45
CA GLN A 38 -12.78 16.06 -18.17
C GLN A 38 -11.43 15.95 -17.46
N TYR A 39 -11.41 16.06 -16.13
CA TYR A 39 -10.18 15.87 -15.35
C TYR A 39 -9.62 14.45 -15.52
N SER A 40 -10.47 13.42 -15.50
CA SER A 40 -10.05 12.02 -15.67
C SER A 40 -9.48 11.71 -17.06
N GLU A 41 -9.84 12.50 -18.09
CA GLU A 41 -9.24 12.38 -19.43
C GLU A 41 -7.77 12.84 -19.44
N ILE A 42 -7.36 13.68 -18.48
CA ILE A 42 -6.00 14.21 -18.37
C ILE A 42 -5.15 13.31 -17.46
N VAL A 43 -5.65 13.01 -16.25
CA VAL A 43 -4.86 12.27 -15.24
C VAL A 43 -5.02 10.75 -15.31
N GLY A 44 -5.90 10.27 -16.18
CA GLY A 44 -6.26 8.87 -16.29
C GLY A 44 -7.58 8.53 -15.60
N LYS A 45 -8.32 7.58 -16.18
CA LYS A 45 -9.58 7.08 -15.62
C LYS A 45 -9.29 6.16 -14.44
N SER A 46 -10.22 6.11 -13.49
CA SER A 46 -10.15 5.15 -12.38
C SER A 46 -10.00 3.73 -12.90
N ALA A 47 -9.09 2.96 -12.30
CA ALA A 47 -8.93 1.56 -12.61
C ALA A 47 -10.21 0.79 -12.27
N MET A 48 -10.52 -0.25 -13.06
CA MET A 48 -11.63 -1.16 -12.75
C MET A 48 -11.25 -2.03 -11.55
N MET A 49 -12.10 -2.03 -10.52
CA MET A 49 -11.91 -2.87 -9.34
C MET A 49 -12.49 -4.27 -9.57
N PRO A 50 -11.85 -5.34 -9.06
CA PRO A 50 -12.44 -6.66 -9.08
C PRO A 50 -13.71 -6.69 -8.22
N TYR A 51 -14.69 -7.51 -8.60
CA TYR A 51 -16.01 -7.49 -7.95
C TYR A 51 -15.96 -7.78 -6.45
N TRP A 52 -15.10 -8.70 -6.03
CA TRP A 52 -14.87 -9.03 -4.60
C TRP A 52 -14.35 -7.84 -3.79
N GLY A 53 -13.71 -6.85 -4.44
CA GLY A 53 -13.25 -5.63 -3.76
C GLY A 53 -14.38 -4.74 -3.25
N PHE A 54 -15.63 -5.01 -3.62
CA PHE A 54 -16.82 -4.34 -3.09
C PHE A 54 -17.46 -5.09 -1.91
N GLY A 55 -16.96 -6.28 -1.56
CA GLY A 55 -17.43 -7.02 -0.40
C GLY A 55 -16.93 -6.43 0.92
N PHE A 56 -17.19 -7.12 2.03
CA PHE A 56 -16.72 -6.68 3.35
C PHE A 56 -15.28 -7.16 3.61
N HIS A 57 -14.43 -6.26 4.09
CA HIS A 57 -13.01 -6.51 4.37
C HIS A 57 -12.75 -6.41 5.88
N GLN A 58 -12.07 -7.39 6.46
CA GLN A 58 -11.65 -7.37 7.87
C GLN A 58 -10.12 -7.28 7.97
N CYS A 59 -9.63 -6.32 8.76
CA CYS A 59 -8.21 -6.12 9.04
C CYS A 59 -8.00 -5.67 10.48
N ARG A 60 -6.83 -5.95 11.04
CA ARG A 60 -6.36 -5.38 12.31
C ARG A 60 -4.84 -5.45 12.38
N TYR A 61 -4.21 -4.36 12.78
CA TYR A 61 -2.84 -4.40 13.31
C TYR A 61 -2.83 -5.01 14.71
N GLY A 62 -2.04 -6.05 14.92
CA GLY A 62 -1.85 -6.75 16.18
C GLY A 62 -2.47 -8.15 16.21
N MET A 63 -2.75 -8.77 15.06
CA MET A 63 -3.11 -10.19 15.03
C MET A 63 -1.91 -11.02 15.47
N GLN A 64 -2.09 -11.88 16.47
CA GLN A 64 -1.02 -12.58 17.16
C GLN A 64 -0.43 -13.68 16.31
N ASP A 65 -1.21 -14.44 15.56
CA ASP A 65 -0.71 -15.53 14.74
C ASP A 65 -1.76 -15.93 13.70
N VAL A 66 -1.43 -16.93 12.90
CA VAL A 66 -2.35 -17.50 11.91
C VAL A 66 -3.63 -18.09 12.54
N TYR A 67 -3.59 -18.51 13.81
CA TYR A 67 -4.75 -19.06 14.50
C TYR A 67 -5.76 -17.98 14.86
N GLU A 68 -5.30 -16.81 15.35
CA GLU A 68 -6.20 -15.66 15.59
C GLU A 68 -6.86 -15.20 14.28
N VAL A 69 -6.12 -15.19 13.16
CA VAL A 69 -6.70 -14.86 11.85
C VAL A 69 -7.79 -15.87 11.46
N ALA A 70 -7.53 -17.17 11.61
CA ALA A 70 -8.51 -18.22 11.34
C ALA A 70 -9.74 -18.13 12.25
N GLU A 71 -9.54 -17.82 13.54
CA GLU A 71 -10.62 -17.61 14.51
C GLU A 71 -11.53 -16.45 14.10
N VAL A 72 -10.96 -15.34 13.64
CA VAL A 72 -11.74 -14.20 13.14
C VAL A 72 -12.61 -14.62 11.96
N VAL A 73 -12.05 -15.33 10.97
CA VAL A 73 -12.81 -15.83 9.82
C VAL A 73 -13.97 -16.74 10.28
N ALA A 74 -13.69 -17.68 11.18
CA ALA A 74 -14.70 -18.58 11.73
C ALA A 74 -15.81 -17.83 12.48
N ASN A 75 -15.46 -16.81 13.27
CA ASN A 75 -16.43 -16.01 14.03
C ASN A 75 -17.37 -15.22 13.12
N TYR A 76 -16.89 -14.68 11.99
CA TYR A 76 -17.75 -14.06 10.98
C TYR A 76 -18.79 -15.06 10.42
N SER A 77 -18.34 -16.27 10.06
CA SER A 77 -19.23 -17.33 9.59
C SER A 77 -20.25 -17.75 10.66
N LEU A 78 -19.82 -17.97 11.91
CA LEU A 78 -20.70 -18.35 13.03
C LEU A 78 -21.75 -17.28 13.33
N ALA A 79 -21.40 -16.00 13.17
CA ALA A 79 -22.30 -14.88 13.37
C ALA A 79 -23.22 -14.59 12.16
N ASN A 80 -23.07 -15.31 11.05
CA ASN A 80 -23.73 -15.03 9.77
C ASN A 80 -23.49 -13.58 9.26
N ILE A 81 -22.28 -13.06 9.48
CA ILE A 81 -21.87 -11.75 8.96
C ILE A 81 -21.02 -12.00 7.71
N PRO A 82 -21.36 -11.41 6.54
CA PRO A 82 -20.56 -11.57 5.34
C PRO A 82 -19.12 -11.07 5.52
N LEU A 83 -18.15 -11.90 5.13
CA LEU A 83 -16.73 -11.54 5.04
C LEU A 83 -16.23 -11.98 3.67
N GLU A 84 -15.84 -11.02 2.85
CA GLU A 84 -15.33 -11.28 1.49
C GLU A 84 -13.80 -11.41 1.49
N THR A 85 -13.11 -10.55 2.25
CA THR A 85 -11.64 -10.49 2.24
C THR A 85 -11.08 -10.38 3.66
N MET A 86 -10.21 -11.33 4.03
CA MET A 86 -9.42 -11.25 5.25
C MET A 86 -8.07 -10.60 4.97
N TRP A 87 -7.62 -9.73 5.87
CA TRP A 87 -6.33 -9.03 5.76
C TRP A 87 -5.38 -9.42 6.89
N THR A 88 -4.08 -9.32 6.63
CA THR A 88 -3.08 -9.32 7.72
C THR A 88 -2.12 -8.16 7.53
N ASP A 89 -1.99 -7.37 8.60
CA ASP A 89 -1.06 -6.24 8.70
C ASP A 89 0.39 -6.74 8.86
N ILE A 90 1.35 -5.89 9.20
CA ILE A 90 2.78 -6.21 9.37
C ILE A 90 3.09 -7.40 10.29
N ASP A 91 2.13 -7.86 11.08
CA ASP A 91 2.27 -8.95 12.05
C ASP A 91 2.76 -10.25 11.41
N TYR A 92 2.42 -10.51 10.13
CA TYR A 92 2.83 -11.73 9.44
C TYR A 92 4.33 -11.80 9.14
N MET A 93 5.01 -10.64 9.09
CA MET A 93 6.39 -10.56 8.61
C MET A 93 7.40 -10.91 9.69
N TYR A 94 8.41 -11.71 9.33
CA TYR A 94 9.54 -11.97 10.22
C TYR A 94 10.31 -10.69 10.50
N LEU A 95 10.31 -10.24 11.76
CA LEU A 95 10.95 -8.99 12.19
C LEU A 95 10.54 -7.77 11.33
N ARG A 96 9.29 -7.75 10.82
CA ARG A 96 8.74 -6.67 9.96
C ARG A 96 9.48 -6.49 8.63
N ARG A 97 10.16 -7.53 8.15
CA ARG A 97 10.84 -7.52 6.84
C ARG A 97 9.85 -7.88 5.74
N VAL A 98 9.74 -7.03 4.72
CA VAL A 98 8.91 -7.30 3.54
C VAL A 98 9.29 -8.62 2.88
N PHE A 99 8.32 -9.28 2.27
CA PHE A 99 8.48 -10.59 1.58
C PHE A 99 8.95 -11.73 2.48
N THR A 100 8.64 -11.66 3.78
CA THR A 100 8.92 -12.75 4.73
C THR A 100 7.67 -13.15 5.50
N LEU A 101 7.72 -14.34 6.10
CA LEU A 101 6.72 -14.83 7.05
C LEU A 101 7.43 -15.15 8.37
N ASP A 102 6.82 -14.75 9.49
CA ASP A 102 7.30 -15.12 10.82
C ASP A 102 7.15 -16.63 11.00
N PRO A 103 8.24 -17.39 11.21
CA PRO A 103 8.19 -18.85 11.22
C PRO A 103 7.48 -19.41 12.45
N ASP A 104 7.34 -18.64 13.53
CA ASP A 104 6.72 -19.09 14.77
C ASP A 104 5.23 -18.74 14.80
N ARG A 105 4.87 -17.55 14.30
CA ARG A 105 3.50 -17.00 14.36
C ARG A 105 2.72 -17.21 13.06
N PHE A 106 3.39 -17.16 11.91
CA PHE A 106 2.77 -17.24 10.59
C PHE A 106 3.53 -18.20 9.66
N PRO A 107 3.78 -19.47 10.08
CA PRO A 107 4.56 -20.40 9.29
C PRO A 107 3.90 -20.65 7.93
N LEU A 108 4.73 -20.77 6.89
CA LEU A 108 4.28 -20.85 5.49
C LEU A 108 3.19 -21.91 5.25
N HIS A 109 3.31 -23.10 5.84
CA HIS A 109 2.34 -24.18 5.63
C HIS A 109 0.95 -23.83 6.19
N LEU A 110 0.86 -23.24 7.39
CA LEU A 110 -0.44 -22.82 7.95
C LEU A 110 -1.03 -21.63 7.20
N MET A 111 -0.19 -20.72 6.71
CA MET A 111 -0.64 -19.63 5.84
C MET A 111 -1.19 -20.15 4.52
N GLN A 112 -0.56 -21.16 3.93
CA GLN A 112 -1.08 -21.84 2.74
C GLN A 112 -2.42 -22.52 3.04
N GLU A 113 -2.55 -23.23 4.16
CA GLU A 113 -3.82 -23.85 4.58
C GLU A 113 -4.94 -22.81 4.77
N LEU A 114 -4.66 -21.70 5.46
CA LEU A 114 -5.61 -20.61 5.66
C LEU A 114 -6.06 -19.99 4.33
N VAL A 115 -5.12 -19.67 3.44
CA VAL A 115 -5.42 -19.06 2.14
C VAL A 115 -6.18 -20.04 1.23
N THR A 116 -5.82 -21.32 1.23
CA THR A 116 -6.57 -22.36 0.53
C THR A 116 -8.00 -22.46 1.05
N TYR A 117 -8.20 -22.47 2.38
CA TYR A 117 -9.53 -22.49 2.97
C TYR A 117 -10.35 -21.27 2.52
N LEU A 118 -9.79 -20.06 2.57
CA LEU A 118 -10.48 -18.85 2.12
C LEU A 118 -10.93 -18.98 0.65
N HIS A 119 -10.03 -19.40 -0.25
CA HIS A 119 -10.34 -19.55 -1.66
C HIS A 119 -11.40 -20.64 -1.93
N ASP A 120 -11.36 -21.76 -1.21
CA ASP A 120 -12.37 -22.83 -1.31
C ASP A 120 -13.77 -22.36 -0.87
N HIS A 121 -13.84 -21.30 -0.06
CA HIS A 121 -15.07 -20.67 0.40
C HIS A 121 -15.39 -19.35 -0.32
N GLN A 122 -14.78 -19.12 -1.50
CA GLN A 122 -14.97 -17.91 -2.33
C GLN A 122 -14.59 -16.60 -1.63
N GLN A 123 -13.72 -16.66 -0.63
CA GLN A 123 -13.14 -15.50 0.06
C GLN A 123 -11.74 -15.19 -0.48
N HIS A 124 -11.24 -14.00 -0.18
CA HIS A 124 -9.95 -13.51 -0.64
C HIS A 124 -9.03 -13.18 0.53
N TYR A 125 -7.73 -13.12 0.26
CA TYR A 125 -6.72 -12.77 1.25
C TYR A 125 -5.82 -11.65 0.73
N VAL A 126 -5.60 -10.63 1.57
CA VAL A 126 -4.72 -9.49 1.26
C VAL A 126 -3.73 -9.28 2.39
N VAL A 127 -2.48 -8.99 2.04
CA VAL A 127 -1.43 -8.65 3.01
C VAL A 127 -0.90 -7.25 2.75
N MET A 128 -0.49 -6.57 3.82
CA MET A 128 0.22 -5.29 3.71
C MET A 128 1.63 -5.49 3.16
N VAL A 129 2.12 -4.58 2.31
CA VAL A 129 3.51 -4.54 1.89
C VAL A 129 4.02 -3.10 2.00
N ASP A 130 5.07 -2.88 2.77
CA ASP A 130 5.75 -1.58 2.85
C ASP A 130 6.71 -1.37 1.68
N PRO A 131 6.96 -0.13 1.25
CA PRO A 131 8.00 0.15 0.25
C PRO A 131 9.41 0.00 0.82
N ALA A 132 9.60 0.16 2.13
CA ALA A 132 10.92 0.17 2.75
C ALA A 132 11.45 -1.25 2.98
N VAL A 133 12.67 -1.50 2.52
CA VAL A 133 13.34 -2.81 2.63
C VAL A 133 14.35 -2.74 3.78
N ALA A 134 14.28 -3.66 4.75
CA ALA A 134 15.23 -3.68 5.87
C ALA A 134 16.68 -3.74 5.38
N TYR A 135 17.56 -2.90 5.94
CA TYR A 135 18.99 -2.86 5.60
C TYR A 135 19.73 -3.98 6.36
N GLN A 136 19.45 -5.23 6.00
CA GLN A 136 19.93 -6.45 6.65
C GLN A 136 20.13 -7.55 5.59
N PRO A 137 21.00 -8.55 5.82
CA PRO A 137 21.22 -9.61 4.84
C PRO A 137 20.05 -10.60 4.81
N TYR A 138 19.16 -10.45 3.83
CA TYR A 138 18.11 -11.42 3.47
C TYR A 138 17.73 -11.22 1.98
N PRO A 139 17.02 -12.18 1.36
CA PRO A 139 16.76 -12.14 -0.09
C PRO A 139 16.17 -10.83 -0.61
N GLY A 140 15.19 -10.24 0.10
CA GLY A 140 14.57 -8.98 -0.33
C GLY A 140 15.56 -7.81 -0.44
N PHE A 141 16.52 -7.71 0.49
CA PHE A 141 17.56 -6.69 0.42
C PHE A 141 18.63 -7.04 -0.63
N GLN A 142 19.10 -8.29 -0.68
CA GLN A 142 20.14 -8.70 -1.61
C GLN A 142 19.70 -8.54 -3.07
N ASN A 143 18.47 -8.95 -3.39
CA ASN A 143 17.91 -8.79 -4.74
C ASN A 143 17.86 -7.31 -5.14
N GLY A 144 17.51 -6.41 -4.21
CA GLY A 144 17.50 -4.97 -4.47
C GLY A 144 18.91 -4.38 -4.66
N VAL A 145 19.92 -4.91 -3.98
CA VAL A 145 21.33 -4.55 -4.22
C VAL A 145 21.79 -5.03 -5.59
N ASP A 146 21.51 -6.29 -5.94
CA ASP A 146 21.91 -6.89 -7.20
C ASP A 146 21.26 -6.22 -8.42
N ALA A 147 20.03 -5.72 -8.24
CA ALA A 147 19.28 -4.97 -9.25
C ALA A 147 19.62 -3.46 -9.30
N ASP A 148 20.51 -2.98 -8.42
CA ASP A 148 20.79 -1.55 -8.22
C ASP A 148 19.52 -0.68 -7.99
N ALA A 149 18.56 -1.25 -7.26
CA ALA A 149 17.18 -0.75 -7.21
C ALA A 149 16.92 0.29 -6.11
N PHE A 150 17.90 0.61 -5.25
CA PHE A 150 17.68 1.52 -4.11
C PHE A 150 18.06 2.97 -4.42
N LEU A 151 17.33 3.91 -3.82
CA LEU A 151 17.70 5.32 -3.77
C LEU A 151 19.11 5.48 -3.19
N LYS A 152 19.90 6.35 -3.82
CA LYS A 152 21.28 6.65 -3.44
C LYS A 152 21.41 8.10 -2.98
N VAL A 153 22.32 8.35 -2.05
CA VAL A 153 22.77 9.72 -1.74
C VAL A 153 23.88 10.15 -2.72
N SER A 154 24.28 11.42 -2.67
CA SER A 154 25.23 12.02 -3.62
C SER A 154 26.59 11.31 -3.71
N ASN A 155 27.03 10.59 -2.67
CA ASN A 155 28.26 9.79 -2.69
C ASN A 155 28.09 8.38 -3.29
N GLY A 156 26.92 8.06 -3.84
CA GLY A 156 26.60 6.77 -4.45
C GLY A 156 26.20 5.66 -3.48
N SER A 157 26.29 5.88 -2.16
CA SER A 157 25.83 4.90 -1.18
C SER A 157 24.30 4.89 -1.06
N ILE A 158 23.75 3.75 -0.65
CA ILE A 158 22.31 3.58 -0.45
C ILE A 158 21.81 4.56 0.62
N TYR A 159 20.74 5.29 0.31
CA TYR A 159 20.04 6.13 1.27
C TYR A 159 19.40 5.27 2.37
N LYS A 160 19.58 5.69 3.63
CA LYS A 160 19.11 4.96 4.81
C LYS A 160 18.08 5.79 5.57
N GLY A 161 16.92 5.21 5.83
CA GLY A 161 15.91 5.74 6.75
C GLY A 161 15.65 4.78 7.91
N VAL A 162 14.61 5.07 8.70
CA VAL A 162 14.16 4.21 9.80
C VAL A 162 12.66 4.03 9.70
N VAL A 163 12.21 2.78 9.63
CA VAL A 163 10.79 2.38 9.58
C VAL A 163 10.61 1.14 10.49
N TRP A 164 9.51 0.40 10.34
CA TRP A 164 9.13 -0.78 11.12
C TRP A 164 10.24 -1.81 11.39
N PRO A 165 11.07 -2.24 10.41
CA PRO A 165 12.15 -3.19 10.68
C PRO A 165 13.45 -2.53 11.17
N GLY A 166 13.43 -1.24 11.51
CA GLY A 166 14.62 -0.46 11.87
C GLY A 166 15.22 0.26 10.66
N VAL A 167 16.54 0.21 10.52
CA VAL A 167 17.24 0.88 9.39
C VAL A 167 16.82 0.24 8.07
N THR A 168 16.41 1.05 7.10
CA THR A 168 15.88 0.60 5.81
C THR A 168 16.50 1.31 4.62
N ALA A 169 16.44 0.64 3.47
CA ALA A 169 16.65 1.21 2.14
C ALA A 169 15.29 1.38 1.44
N PHE A 170 15.22 2.29 0.47
CA PHE A 170 14.00 2.62 -0.27
C PHE A 170 14.21 2.35 -1.76
N PRO A 171 13.40 1.52 -2.41
CA PRO A 171 13.46 1.32 -3.85
C PRO A 171 13.24 2.63 -4.62
N ASP A 172 14.01 2.83 -5.67
CA ASP A 172 13.84 3.91 -6.65
C ASP A 172 12.94 3.42 -7.79
N TRP A 173 11.64 3.69 -7.68
CA TRP A 173 10.64 3.28 -8.68
C TRP A 173 10.79 3.96 -10.05
N PHE A 174 11.67 4.96 -10.17
CA PHE A 174 12.01 5.60 -11.43
C PHE A 174 13.27 5.00 -12.08
N ALA A 175 14.02 4.15 -11.38
CA ALA A 175 15.18 3.49 -11.94
C ALA A 175 14.74 2.31 -12.84
N PRO A 176 15.39 2.10 -14.01
CA PRO A 176 14.97 1.07 -14.97
C PRO A 176 15.01 -0.38 -14.46
N GLY A 177 15.81 -0.66 -13.42
CA GLY A 177 15.99 -2.01 -12.87
C GLY A 177 15.09 -2.36 -11.69
N THR A 178 14.19 -1.45 -11.28
CA THR A 178 13.43 -1.61 -10.03
C THR A 178 12.08 -2.33 -10.21
N GLN A 179 11.40 -2.14 -11.35
CA GLN A 179 10.09 -2.76 -11.66
C GLN A 179 10.27 -4.09 -12.39
#